data_AF-A0A7C3R0K6-F1
#
_entry.id   AF-A0A7C3R0K6-F1
#
_cell.length_a   1.000
_cell.length_b   1.000
_cell.length_c   1.000
_cell.angle_alpha   90.00
_cell.angle_beta   90.00
_cell.angle_gamma   90.00
#
_symmetry.space_group_name_H-M   'P 1'
#
loop_
_entity.id
_entity.type
_entity.pdbx_description
1 polymer ?
#
loop_
_entity_poly.entity_id
_entity_poly.type
_entity_poly.pdbx_seq_one_letter_code
_entity_poly.pdbx_strand_id
1 'polypeptide(L)' 'NKEVRRRSRVVGIFPSRDSYLRLLTSYLMEYTEEWEVERSYIQPQKLQLVMIKREELLQSAA' A
#
# COMPACT_ATOMS: atom_id res chain seq x y z
N ASN A 1 2.19 -5.25 -4.21
CA ASN A 1 3.33 -4.55 -3.57
C ASN A 1 3.95 -3.44 -4.44
N LYS A 2 3.17 -2.43 -4.86
CA LYS A 2 3.75 -1.23 -5.53
C LYS A 2 4.40 -0.27 -4.52
N GLU A 3 3.81 -0.12 -3.34
CA GLU A 3 4.31 0.82 -2.32
C GLU A 3 5.62 0.36 -1.66
N VAL A 4 5.74 -0.93 -1.35
CA VAL A 4 7.01 -1.54 -0.92
C VAL A 4 8.12 -1.27 -1.94
N ARG A 5 7.83 -1.41 -3.25
CA ARG A 5 8.78 -1.10 -4.33
C ARG A 5 9.10 0.39 -4.42
N ARG A 6 8.16 1.28 -4.12
CA ARG A 6 8.38 2.73 -4.12
C ARG A 6 9.31 3.15 -2.99
N ARG A 7 9.06 2.67 -1.77
CA ARG A 7 9.84 2.98 -0.56
C ARG A 7 11.25 2.36 -0.61
N SER A 8 11.39 1.14 -1.12
CA SER A 8 12.71 0.51 -1.26
C SER A 8 13.54 1.07 -2.43
N ARG A 9 12.92 1.66 -3.45
CA ARG A 9 13.63 2.24 -4.61
C ARG A 9 14.61 3.35 -4.24
N VAL A 10 14.34 4.11 -3.18
CA VAL A 10 15.24 5.19 -2.73
C VAL A 10 16.55 4.65 -2.17
N VAL A 11 16.55 3.43 -1.63
CA VAL A 11 17.72 2.86 -0.93
C VAL A 11 18.76 2.28 -1.89
N GLY A 12 18.42 2.03 -3.17
CA GLY A 12 19.35 1.60 -4.21
C GLY A 12 19.95 0.20 -4.01
N ILE A 13 20.75 0.00 -2.96
CA ILE A 13 21.40 -1.24 -2.56
C ILE A 13 21.25 -1.43 -1.05
N PHE A 14 20.81 -2.61 -0.62
CA PHE A 14 20.76 -2.97 0.80
C PHE A 14 22.02 -3.73 1.21
N PRO A 15 22.65 -3.39 2.34
CA PRO A 15 23.89 -4.05 2.79
C PRO A 15 23.67 -5.47 3.31
N SER A 16 22.44 -5.84 3.69
CA SER A 16 22.05 -7.20 4.05
C SER A 16 20.54 -7.41 3.92
N ARG A 17 20.11 -8.68 4.02
CA ARG A 17 18.68 -9.03 4.10
C ARG A 17 18.01 -8.38 5.31
N ASP A 18 18.70 -8.31 6.45
CA ASP A 18 18.15 -7.74 7.68
C ASP A 18 17.88 -6.24 7.53
N SER A 19 18.71 -5.51 6.80
CA SER A 19 18.46 -4.11 6.49
C SER A 19 17.20 -3.90 5.66
N TYR A 20 16.93 -4.79 4.70
CA TYR A 20 15.69 -4.77 3.94
C TYR A 20 14.47 -5.08 4.82
N LEU A 21 14.58 -6.11 5.68
CA LEU A 21 13.52 -6.47 6.62
C LEU A 21 13.19 -5.32 7.55
N ARG A 22 14.20 -4.62 8.10
CA ARG A 22 13.99 -3.46 8.97
C ARG A 22 13.20 -2.35 8.28
N LEU A 23 13.53 -2.01 7.04
CA LEU A 23 12.78 -1.01 6.27
C LEU A 23 11.33 -1.46 6.01
N LEU A 24 11.14 -2.72 5.63
CA LEU A 24 9.81 -3.25 5.37
C LEU A 24 8.95 -3.25 6.64
N THR A 25 9.52 -3.69 7.77
CA THR A 25 8.83 -3.69 9.06
C THR A 25 8.48 -2.28 9.52
N SER A 26 9.41 -1.31 9.44
CA SER A 26 9.12 0.07 9.82
C SER A 26 7.99 0.66 8.97
N TYR A 27 8.00 0.41 7.66
CA TYR A 27 6.93 0.84 6.76
C TYR A 27 5.57 0.21 7.12
N LEU A 28 5.53 -1.09 7.46
CA LEU A 28 4.28 -1.74 7.84
C LEU A 28 3.74 -1.21 9.17
N MET A 29 4.62 -0.90 10.13
CA MET A 29 4.24 -0.25 11.38
C MET A 29 3.66 1.15 11.13
N GLU A 30 4.35 2.00 10.37
CA GLU A 30 3.85 3.33 9.96
C GLU A 30 2.47 3.22 9.28
N TYR A 31 2.31 2.25 8.39
CA TYR A 31 1.06 2.04 7.67
C TYR A 31 -0.11 1.66 8.60
N THR A 32 0.15 0.80 9.59
CA THR A 32 -0.84 0.45 10.61
C THR A 32 -1.20 1.65 11.48
N GLU A 33 -0.21 2.42 11.93
CA GLU A 33 -0.44 3.63 12.73
C GLU A 33 -1.24 4.69 11.95
N GLU A 34 -0.91 4.92 10.68
CA GLU A 34 -1.64 5.83 9.78
C GLU A 34 -3.10 5.39 9.57
N TRP A 35 -3.35 4.08 9.53
CA TRP A 35 -4.68 3.51 9.43
C TRP A 35 -5.53 3.74 10.68
N GLU A 36 -4.94 3.70 11.86
CA GLU A 36 -5.63 3.94 13.13
C GLU A 36 -6.09 5.41 13.28
N VAL A 37 -5.36 6.35 12.68
CA VAL A 37 -5.66 7.80 12.77
C VAL A 37 -6.37 8.38 11.54
N GLU A 38 -6.97 7.52 10.71
CA GLU A 38 -7.69 7.87 9.48
C GLU A 38 -6.84 8.62 8.41
N ARG A 39 -5.50 8.63 8.57
CA ARG A 39 -4.54 9.20 7.60
C ARG A 39 -4.00 8.13 6.66
N SER A 40 -4.87 7.27 6.15
CA SER A 40 -4.45 6.23 5.21
C SER A 40 -4.03 6.83 3.85
N TYR A 41 -2.87 6.39 3.35
CA TYR A 41 -2.43 6.66 1.97
C TYR A 41 -3.48 6.29 0.92
N ILE A 42 -4.23 5.20 1.16
CA ILE A 42 -5.43 4.86 0.38
C ILE A 42 -6.66 5.31 1.16
N GLN A 43 -7.22 6.43 0.74
CA GLN A 43 -8.48 6.94 1.30
C GLN A 43 -9.60 5.90 1.11
N PRO A 44 -10.35 5.55 2.18
CA PRO A 44 -11.45 4.60 2.10
C PRO A 44 -12.45 4.93 0.99
N GLN A 45 -12.73 6.21 0.78
CA GLN A 45 -13.65 6.70 -0.25
C GLN A 45 -13.17 6.36 -1.67
N LYS A 46 -11.86 6.42 -1.92
CA LYS A 46 -11.28 6.02 -3.21
C LYS A 46 -11.37 4.52 -3.43
N LEU A 47 -11.22 3.73 -2.37
CA LEU A 47 -11.37 2.27 -2.44
C LEU A 47 -12.81 1.90 -2.79
N GLN A 48 -13.80 2.54 -2.14
CA GLN A 48 -15.23 2.37 -2.44
C GLN A 48 -15.54 2.67 -3.92
N LEU A 49 -15.03 3.79 -4.45
CA LEU A 49 -15.20 4.13 -5.87
C LEU A 49 -14.67 3.06 -6.83
N VAL A 50 -13.49 2.48 -6.52
CA VAL A 50 -12.92 1.40 -7.33
C VAL A 50 -13.77 0.14 -7.24
N MET A 51 -14.35 -0.16 -6.07
CA MET A 51 -15.22 -1.31 -5.88
C MET A 51 -16.52 -1.19 -6.68
N ILE A 52 -17.18 -0.03 -6.62
CA ILE A 52 -18.40 0.25 -7.40
C ILE A 52 -18.11 0.09 -8.90
N LYS A 53 -17.04 0.73 -9.39
CA LYS A 53 -16.68 0.65 -10.81
C LYS A 53 -16.38 -0.79 -11.26
N ARG A 54 -15.79 -1.59 -10.38
CA ARG A 54 -15.54 -3.01 -10.66
C ARG A 54 -16.86 -3.79 -10.78
N GLU A 55 -17.83 -3.48 -9.94
CA GLU A 55 -19.14 -4.12 -9.94
C GLU A 55 -19.95 -3.76 -11.20
N GLU A 56 -19.93 -2.50 -11.62
CA GLU A 56 -20.49 -2.04 -12.90
C GLU A 56 -19.85 -2.77 -14.10
N LEU A 57 -18.52 -2.91 -14.11
CA LEU A 57 -17.81 -3.63 -15.17
C LEU A 57 -18.21 -5.10 -15.22
N LEU A 58 -18.36 -5.76 -14.07
CA LEU A 58 -18.80 -7.15 -13.99
C LEU A 58 -20.25 -7.31 -14.48
N GLN A 59 -21.13 -6.36 -14.17
CA GLN A 59 -22.51 -6.34 -14.67
C GLN A 59 -22.59 -6.09 -16.18
N SER A 60 -21.70 -5.25 -16.73
CA SER A 60 -21.67 -4.96 -18.16
C SER A 60 -21.06 -6.07 -19.02
N ALA A 61 -20.30 -6.97 -18.40
CA ALA A 61 -19.63 -8.09 -19.05
C ALA A 61 -20.47 -9.39 -19.02
N ALA A 62 -21.60 -9.38 -18.31
CA ALA A 62 -22.60 -10.46 -18.25
C ALA A 62 -23.74 -10.19 -19.24
#